data_AF-K9REZ1-F1
#
_entry.id   AF-K9REZ1-F1
#
_cell.length_a   1.000
_cell.length_b   1.000
_cell.length_c   1.000
_cell.angle_alpha   90.00
_cell.angle_beta   90.00
_cell.angle_gamma   90.00
#
_symmetry.space_group_name_H-M   'P 1'
#
loop_
_entity.id
_entity.type
_entity.pdbx_description
1 polymer ?
#
loop_
_entity_poly.entity_id
_entity_poly.type
_entity_poly.pdbx_seq_one_letter_code
_entity_poly.pdbx_strand_id
1 'polypeptide(L)'
;MDAQNIFQALTSADALRSLIFTLISMGIGAFITYKFLFFIYRKEMKLFRNFKRKLIVLAPENKYGQNMNMEDEVEIIKTNPLFNSLSVKRSSSLRYSNNIDKNCFIILGIGNDFTYFKEAFDKAKNNNITLIIYTYGDNRALEPIHWNLLNSYQWYSVCVTPLRLISEIFNILSTFDFKD
;
A
#
# COMPACT_ATOMS: atom_id res chain seq x y z
N MET A 1 33.42 -35.84 56.43
CA MET A 1 32.71 -35.42 55.20
C MET A 1 33.79 -34.90 54.27
N ASP A 2 34.20 -35.70 53.28
CA ASP A 2 35.44 -35.46 52.53
C ASP A 2 35.33 -34.24 51.62
N ALA A 3 36.38 -33.40 51.63
CA ALA A 3 36.45 -32.18 50.82
C ALA A 3 36.16 -32.44 49.34
N GLN A 4 36.53 -33.61 48.81
CA GLN A 4 36.22 -34.02 47.44
C GLN A 4 34.71 -34.10 47.16
N ASN A 5 33.89 -34.57 48.11
CA ASN A 5 32.44 -34.66 47.95
C ASN A 5 31.78 -33.26 47.95
N ILE A 6 32.33 -32.32 48.74
CA ILE A 6 31.86 -30.93 48.78
C ILE A 6 32.21 -30.19 47.47
N PHE A 7 33.43 -30.37 46.95
CA PHE A 7 33.84 -29.78 45.67
C PHE A 7 33.05 -30.32 44.47
N GLN A 8 32.75 -31.63 44.44
CA GLN A 8 31.92 -32.22 43.38
C GLN A 8 30.47 -31.73 43.47
N ALA A 9 29.91 -31.56 44.67
CA ALA A 9 28.57 -31.02 44.86
C ALA A 9 28.46 -29.53 44.47
N LEU A 10 29.49 -28.72 44.75
CA LEU A 10 29.54 -27.31 44.33
C LEU A 10 29.64 -27.19 42.80
N THR A 11 30.50 -27.99 42.17
CA THR A 11 30.68 -27.99 40.71
C THR A 11 29.41 -28.42 39.98
N SER A 12 28.67 -29.41 40.49
CA SER A 12 27.41 -29.85 39.90
C SER A 12 26.28 -28.84 40.09
N ALA A 13 26.25 -28.12 41.22
CA ALA A 13 25.30 -27.03 41.46
C ALA A 13 25.54 -25.83 40.53
N ASP A 14 26.81 -25.44 40.30
CA ASP A 14 27.16 -24.36 39.37
C ASP A 14 26.85 -24.74 37.91
N ALA A 15 27.10 -25.99 37.52
CA ALA A 15 26.72 -26.51 36.20
C ALA A 15 25.19 -26.47 36.00
N LEU A 16 24.42 -26.90 37.02
CA LEU A 16 22.96 -26.84 37.00
C LEU A 16 22.45 -25.39 36.89
N ARG A 17 23.03 -24.47 37.66
CA ARG A 17 22.70 -23.04 37.61
C ARG A 17 22.96 -22.45 36.23
N SER A 18 24.13 -22.72 35.65
CA SER A 18 24.50 -22.28 34.30
C SER A 18 23.55 -22.82 33.23
N LEU A 19 23.18 -24.09 33.35
CA LEU A 19 22.21 -24.73 32.45
C LEU A 19 20.83 -24.08 32.55
N ILE A 20 20.33 -23.82 33.77
CA ILE A 20 19.06 -23.12 33.99
C ILE A 20 19.10 -21.71 33.39
N PHE A 21 20.15 -20.92 33.63
CA PHE A 21 20.29 -19.58 33.05
C PHE A 21 20.33 -19.62 31.52
N THR A 22 21.00 -20.61 30.94
CA THR A 22 21.05 -20.80 29.49
C THR A 22 19.68 -21.15 28.91
N LEU A 23 18.91 -22.02 29.57
CA LEU A 23 17.55 -22.34 29.15
C LEU A 23 16.61 -21.14 29.27
N ILE A 24 16.73 -20.36 30.35
CA ILE A 24 15.94 -19.13 30.54
C ILE A 24 16.29 -18.10 29.46
N SER A 25 17.57 -17.88 29.18
CA SER A 25 18.01 -16.92 28.15
C SER A 25 17.55 -17.34 26.75
N MET A 26 17.61 -18.62 26.43
CA MET A 26 17.04 -19.19 25.21
C MET A 26 15.52 -18.97 25.14
N GLY A 27 14.80 -19.23 26.23
CA GLY A 27 13.35 -19.02 26.30
C GLY A 27 12.95 -17.55 26.09
N ILE A 28 13.66 -16.61 26.73
CA ILE A 28 13.44 -15.18 26.54
C ILE A 28 13.77 -14.77 25.10
N GLY A 29 14.90 -15.23 24.55
CA GLY A 29 15.29 -14.96 23.18
C GLY A 29 14.26 -15.45 22.16
N ALA A 30 13.74 -16.67 22.33
CA ALA A 30 12.70 -17.22 21.50
C ALA A 30 11.38 -16.42 21.60
N PHE A 31 10.98 -16.02 22.81
CA PHE A 31 9.78 -15.21 23.03
C PHE A 31 9.88 -13.83 22.37
N ILE A 32 11.01 -13.13 22.53
CA ILE A 32 11.25 -11.83 21.90
C ILE A 32 11.21 -11.96 20.38
N THR A 33 11.90 -12.97 19.84
CA THR A 33 11.94 -13.25 18.40
C THR A 33 10.54 -13.53 17.86
N TYR A 34 9.76 -14.37 18.54
CA TYR A 34 8.37 -14.66 18.18
C TYR A 34 7.50 -13.40 18.17
N LYS A 35 7.59 -12.56 19.21
CA LYS A 35 6.83 -11.31 19.28
C LYS A 35 7.20 -10.35 18.16
N PHE A 36 8.48 -10.25 17.84
CA PHE A 36 8.98 -9.42 16.76
C PHE A 36 8.49 -9.90 15.38
N LEU A 37 8.61 -11.21 15.11
CA LEU A 37 8.10 -11.82 13.88
C LEU A 37 6.59 -11.63 13.75
N PHE A 38 5.83 -11.85 14.83
CA PHE A 38 4.38 -11.64 14.84
C PHE A 38 4.02 -10.17 14.54
N PHE A 39 4.78 -9.22 15.07
CA PHE A 39 4.56 -7.79 14.81
C PHE A 39 4.79 -7.44 13.33
N ILE A 40 5.87 -7.94 12.71
CA ILE A 40 6.13 -7.75 11.27
C ILE A 40 5.05 -8.43 10.44
N TYR A 41 4.75 -9.69 10.74
CA TYR A 41 3.75 -10.48 10.03
C TYR A 41 2.38 -9.81 10.01
N ARG A 42 1.97 -9.17 11.12
CA ARG A 42 0.70 -8.43 11.17
C ARG A 42 0.67 -7.25 10.20
N LYS A 43 1.78 -6.54 9.99
CA LYS A 43 1.88 -5.44 9.02
C LYS A 43 1.81 -5.98 7.59
N GLU A 44 2.52 -7.06 7.31
CA GLU A 44 2.50 -7.71 6.01
C GLU A 44 1.11 -8.25 5.66
N MET A 45 0.41 -8.85 6.63
CA MET A 45 -0.96 -9.34 6.43
C MET A 45 -1.93 -8.25 5.97
N LYS A 46 -1.78 -7.02 6.48
CA LYS A 46 -2.60 -5.88 6.03
C LYS A 46 -2.32 -5.55 4.56
N LEU A 47 -1.05 -5.49 4.17
CA LEU A 47 -0.63 -5.27 2.80
C LEU A 47 -1.19 -6.36 1.87
N PHE A 48 -1.07 -7.64 2.26
CA PHE A 48 -1.61 -8.77 1.49
C PHE A 48 -3.12 -8.74 1.35
N ARG A 49 -3.86 -8.34 2.39
CA ARG A 49 -5.30 -8.14 2.27
C ARG A 49 -5.62 -7.03 1.28
N ASN A 50 -4.89 -5.92 1.34
CA ASN A 50 -5.10 -4.78 0.46
C ASN A 50 -4.73 -5.06 -1.00
N PHE A 51 -3.84 -6.01 -1.29
CA PHE A 51 -3.58 -6.43 -2.67
C PHE A 51 -4.78 -7.08 -3.37
N LYS A 52 -5.81 -7.52 -2.64
CA LYS A 52 -7.05 -8.02 -3.25
C LYS A 52 -7.97 -6.89 -3.76
N ARG A 53 -7.62 -5.64 -3.52
CA ARG A 53 -8.44 -4.48 -3.87
C ARG A 53 -8.49 -4.26 -5.37
N LYS A 54 -9.58 -3.64 -5.82
CA LYS A 54 -9.75 -3.24 -7.22
C LYS A 54 -9.02 -1.92 -7.44
N LEU A 55 -8.19 -1.87 -8.47
CA LEU A 55 -7.57 -0.65 -8.95
C LEU A 55 -8.27 -0.21 -10.23
N ILE A 56 -8.85 0.98 -10.22
CA ILE A 56 -9.57 1.53 -11.36
C ILE A 56 -8.75 2.65 -11.97
N VAL A 57 -8.38 2.51 -13.22
CA VAL A 57 -7.62 3.51 -13.97
C VAL A 57 -8.56 4.22 -14.93
N LEU A 58 -8.83 5.48 -14.63
CA LEU A 58 -9.62 6.41 -15.43
C LEU A 58 -8.66 7.27 -16.23
N ALA A 59 -8.45 6.91 -17.49
CA ALA A 59 -7.56 7.62 -18.39
C ALA A 59 -8.42 8.24 -19.51
N PRO A 60 -8.41 9.57 -19.70
CA PRO A 60 -9.16 10.20 -20.76
C PRO A 60 -8.70 9.67 -22.13
N GLU A 61 -9.64 9.56 -23.07
CA GLU A 61 -9.30 9.19 -24.45
C GLU A 61 -8.40 10.24 -25.10
N ASN A 62 -7.51 9.76 -25.96
CA ASN A 62 -6.52 10.55 -26.68
C ASN A 62 -7.22 11.65 -27.51
N LYS A 63 -7.32 12.85 -26.94
CA LYS A 63 -7.79 14.04 -27.66
C LYS A 63 -6.55 14.89 -27.95
N TYR A 64 -6.32 15.17 -29.24
CA TYR A 64 -5.25 16.05 -29.75
C TYR A 64 -3.83 15.45 -29.80
N GLY A 65 -3.69 14.14 -30.02
CA GLY A 65 -2.41 13.53 -30.42
C GLY A 65 -1.36 13.40 -29.30
N GLN A 66 -1.72 13.73 -28.05
CA GLN A 66 -0.91 13.42 -26.88
C GLN A 66 -1.36 12.07 -26.30
N ASN A 67 -0.46 11.11 -26.23
CA ASN A 67 -0.78 9.76 -25.76
C ASN A 67 -1.04 9.74 -24.24
N MET A 68 -2.26 10.12 -23.84
CA MET A 68 -2.71 10.15 -22.44
C MET A 68 -3.45 8.87 -22.03
N ASN A 69 -3.19 7.74 -22.69
CA ASN A 69 -4.00 6.51 -22.52
C ASN A 69 -3.63 5.64 -21.30
N MET A 70 -2.50 5.95 -20.62
CA MET A 70 -1.92 5.22 -19.50
C MET A 70 -1.71 3.71 -19.75
N GLU A 71 -1.54 3.29 -21.00
CA GLU A 71 -1.41 1.86 -21.33
C GLU A 71 -0.13 1.27 -20.76
N ASP A 72 0.99 1.97 -20.95
CA ASP A 72 2.30 1.56 -20.45
C ASP A 72 2.31 1.49 -18.91
N GLU A 73 1.74 2.48 -18.22
CA GLU A 73 1.64 2.47 -16.77
C GLU A 73 0.78 1.31 -16.26
N VAL A 74 -0.33 1.02 -16.92
CA VAL A 74 -1.18 -0.14 -16.56
C VAL A 74 -0.44 -1.45 -16.79
N GLU A 75 0.31 -1.58 -17.86
CA GLU A 75 1.13 -2.76 -18.13
C GLU A 75 2.23 -2.92 -17.08
N ILE A 76 2.93 -1.85 -16.71
CA ILE A 76 3.92 -1.86 -15.63
C ILE A 76 3.30 -2.31 -14.31
N ILE A 77 2.10 -1.81 -13.97
CA ILE A 77 1.40 -2.22 -12.75
C ILE A 77 1.06 -3.72 -12.79
N LYS A 78 0.53 -4.22 -13.92
CA LYS A 78 0.12 -5.63 -14.06
C LYS A 78 1.29 -6.61 -14.07
N THR A 79 2.42 -6.21 -14.67
CA THR A 79 3.62 -7.05 -14.79
C THR A 79 4.47 -7.03 -13.51
N ASN A 80 4.28 -6.03 -12.64
CA ASN A 80 4.99 -5.95 -11.38
C ASN A 80 4.57 -7.11 -10.44
N PRO A 81 5.50 -7.96 -9.97
CA PRO A 81 5.20 -9.09 -9.08
C PRO A 81 4.49 -8.70 -7.78
N LEU A 82 4.72 -7.48 -7.28
CA LEU A 82 4.07 -6.98 -6.07
C LEU A 82 2.57 -6.72 -6.27
N PHE A 83 2.14 -6.50 -7.51
CA PHE A 83 0.78 -6.03 -7.84
C PHE A 83 -0.01 -7.04 -8.67
N ASN A 84 0.54 -8.23 -8.94
CA ASN A 84 -0.07 -9.26 -9.80
C ASN A 84 -1.48 -9.70 -9.34
N SER A 85 -1.80 -9.55 -8.06
CA SER A 85 -3.06 -9.93 -7.44
C SER A 85 -4.09 -8.79 -7.42
N LEU A 86 -3.68 -7.57 -7.78
CA LEU A 86 -4.60 -6.44 -7.94
C LEU A 86 -5.46 -6.65 -9.18
N SER A 87 -6.77 -6.47 -9.02
CA SER A 87 -7.68 -6.41 -10.16
C SER A 87 -7.62 -5.02 -10.78
N VAL A 88 -6.78 -4.86 -11.81
CA VAL A 88 -6.61 -3.59 -12.52
C VAL A 88 -7.59 -3.49 -13.68
N LYS A 89 -8.51 -2.51 -13.61
CA LYS A 89 -9.46 -2.19 -14.69
C LYS A 89 -9.19 -0.79 -15.23
N ARG A 90 -8.95 -0.70 -16.54
CA ARG A 90 -8.84 0.59 -17.26
C ARG A 90 -10.16 0.92 -17.91
N SER A 91 -10.56 2.18 -17.85
CA SER A 91 -11.69 2.69 -18.65
C SER A 91 -11.46 4.15 -19.02
N SER A 92 -11.83 4.51 -20.25
CA SER A 92 -11.96 5.90 -20.66
C SER A 92 -13.29 6.52 -20.25
N SER A 93 -14.30 5.69 -19.96
CA SER A 93 -15.64 6.15 -19.65
C SER A 93 -15.90 6.18 -18.15
N LEU A 94 -16.36 7.32 -17.68
CA LEU A 94 -16.92 7.45 -16.34
C LEU A 94 -18.21 6.65 -16.17
N ARG A 95 -18.82 6.04 -17.19
CA ARG A 95 -19.97 5.13 -16.99
C ARG A 95 -19.59 3.83 -16.30
N TYR A 96 -18.33 3.40 -16.40
CA TYR A 96 -17.81 2.26 -15.63
C TYR A 96 -17.69 2.55 -14.13
N SER A 97 -17.78 3.82 -13.74
CA SER A 97 -17.70 4.23 -12.34
C SER A 97 -18.93 3.86 -11.49
N ASN A 98 -20.04 3.44 -12.11
CA ASN A 98 -21.23 3.01 -11.36
C ASN A 98 -21.01 1.68 -10.62
N ASN A 99 -19.96 0.94 -10.96
CA ASN A 99 -19.52 -0.29 -10.27
C ASN A 99 -18.30 -0.06 -9.36
N ILE A 100 -18.10 1.19 -8.93
CA ILE A 100 -17.08 1.54 -7.95
C ILE A 100 -17.54 1.03 -6.58
N ASP A 101 -17.08 -0.17 -6.23
CA ASP A 101 -17.20 -0.67 -4.87
C ASP A 101 -16.42 0.24 -3.90
N LYS A 102 -16.90 0.39 -2.66
CA LYS A 102 -16.20 1.14 -1.60
C LYS A 102 -14.75 0.65 -1.36
N ASN A 103 -14.44 -0.58 -1.76
CA ASN A 103 -13.16 -1.23 -1.51
C ASN A 103 -12.15 -1.07 -2.67
N CYS A 104 -12.31 -0.06 -3.53
CA CYS A 104 -11.36 0.25 -4.60
C CYS A 104 -10.54 1.52 -4.32
N PHE A 105 -9.57 1.80 -5.20
CA PHE A 105 -8.96 3.12 -5.31
C PHE A 105 -8.79 3.46 -6.80
N ILE A 106 -8.74 4.75 -7.08
CA ILE A 106 -8.82 5.28 -8.45
C ILE A 106 -7.51 5.95 -8.80
N ILE A 107 -7.00 5.66 -10.00
CA ILE A 107 -5.98 6.46 -10.67
C ILE A 107 -6.70 7.26 -11.75
N LEU A 108 -6.58 8.58 -11.71
CA LEU A 108 -7.17 9.51 -12.65
C LEU A 108 -6.07 10.19 -13.45
N GLY A 109 -5.99 9.91 -14.74
CA GLY A 109 -5.18 10.67 -15.67
C GLY A 109 -5.78 12.05 -15.93
N ILE A 110 -4.99 13.10 -15.79
CA ILE A 110 -5.40 14.46 -16.12
C ILE A 110 -5.35 14.67 -17.63
N GLY A 111 -6.50 15.02 -18.20
CA GLY A 111 -6.60 15.54 -19.56
C GLY A 111 -7.20 16.96 -19.56
N ASN A 112 -7.47 17.49 -20.75
CA ASN A 112 -7.97 18.86 -20.92
C ASN A 112 -9.46 19.05 -20.55
N ASP A 113 -10.15 17.99 -20.11
CA ASP A 113 -11.58 18.03 -19.82
C ASP A 113 -11.82 18.13 -18.30
N PHE A 114 -12.09 19.35 -17.84
CA PHE A 114 -12.41 19.60 -16.43
C PHE A 114 -13.68 18.87 -15.97
N THR A 115 -14.65 18.64 -16.85
CA THR A 115 -15.90 17.94 -16.50
C THR A 115 -15.61 16.49 -16.15
N TYR A 116 -14.75 15.85 -16.95
CA TYR A 116 -14.25 14.50 -16.69
C TYR A 116 -13.56 14.41 -15.32
N PHE A 117 -12.67 15.36 -15.03
CA PHE A 117 -12.00 15.44 -13.74
C PHE A 117 -13.01 15.58 -12.59
N LYS A 118 -13.92 16.56 -12.70
CA LYS A 118 -14.87 16.89 -11.63
C LYS A 118 -15.79 15.71 -11.33
N GLU A 119 -16.30 15.02 -12.35
CA GLU A 119 -17.14 13.84 -12.16
C GLU A 119 -16.40 12.68 -11.47
N ALA A 120 -15.14 12.42 -11.85
CA ALA A 120 -14.30 11.42 -11.18
C ALA A 120 -14.05 11.80 -9.71
N PHE A 121 -13.74 13.07 -9.46
CA PHE A 121 -13.50 13.62 -8.14
C PHE A 121 -14.74 13.51 -7.24
N ASP A 122 -15.90 13.97 -7.72
CA ASP A 122 -17.16 13.94 -6.97
C ASP A 122 -17.53 12.50 -6.59
N LYS A 123 -17.31 11.53 -7.49
CA LYS A 123 -17.52 10.10 -7.19
C LYS A 123 -16.55 9.55 -6.15
N ALA A 124 -15.27 9.90 -6.25
CA ALA A 124 -14.28 9.49 -5.27
C ALA A 124 -14.63 10.05 -3.88
N LYS A 125 -14.98 11.35 -3.82
CA LYS A 125 -15.35 12.06 -2.60
C LYS A 125 -16.62 11.49 -1.95
N ASN A 126 -17.68 11.30 -2.72
CA ASN A 126 -18.96 10.80 -2.20
C ASN A 126 -18.86 9.38 -1.62
N ASN A 127 -17.91 8.57 -2.11
CA ASN A 127 -17.69 7.21 -1.65
C ASN A 127 -16.49 7.05 -0.70
N ASN A 128 -15.80 8.14 -0.34
CA ASN A 128 -14.57 8.14 0.46
C ASN A 128 -13.47 7.23 -0.11
N ILE A 129 -13.27 7.29 -1.44
CA ILE A 129 -12.30 6.48 -2.17
C ILE A 129 -11.03 7.26 -2.41
N THR A 130 -9.89 6.62 -2.14
CA THR A 130 -8.58 7.22 -2.42
C THR A 130 -8.39 7.48 -3.90
N LEU A 131 -7.99 8.71 -4.23
CA LEU A 131 -7.78 9.18 -5.59
C LEU A 131 -6.29 9.49 -5.82
N ILE A 132 -5.68 8.86 -6.80
CA ILE A 132 -4.34 9.21 -7.29
C ILE A 132 -4.51 9.97 -8.60
N ILE A 133 -3.91 11.14 -8.71
CA ILE A 133 -4.03 12.01 -9.87
C ILE A 133 -2.73 11.99 -10.63
N TYR A 134 -2.76 11.52 -11.87
CA TYR A 134 -1.58 11.37 -12.71
C TYR A 134 -1.53 12.45 -13.79
N THR A 135 -0.42 13.19 -13.85
CA THR A 135 -0.28 14.35 -14.74
C THR A 135 0.69 14.14 -15.92
N TYR A 136 1.09 12.90 -16.22
CA TYR A 136 1.90 12.55 -17.39
C TYR A 136 3.20 13.35 -17.54
N GLY A 137 3.87 13.66 -16.44
CA GLY A 137 5.11 14.44 -16.43
C GLY A 137 4.91 15.96 -16.33
N ASP A 138 3.68 16.45 -16.44
CA ASP A 138 3.40 17.89 -16.40
C ASP A 138 2.98 18.35 -15.00
N ASN A 139 3.84 19.13 -14.36
CA ASN A 139 3.56 19.76 -13.06
C ASN A 139 2.51 20.88 -13.13
N ARG A 140 2.18 21.38 -14.32
CA ARG A 140 1.28 22.51 -14.56
C ARG A 140 -0.08 22.09 -15.08
N ALA A 141 -0.30 20.79 -15.31
CA ALA A 141 -1.57 20.26 -15.81
C ALA A 141 -2.76 20.58 -14.90
N LEU A 142 -2.53 20.73 -13.59
CA LEU A 142 -3.56 21.09 -12.62
C LEU A 142 -3.69 22.61 -12.47
N GLU A 143 -4.72 23.16 -13.09
CA GLU A 143 -5.16 24.55 -12.90
C GLU A 143 -5.68 24.83 -11.47
N PRO A 144 -5.75 26.11 -11.04
CA PRO A 144 -6.25 26.49 -9.70
C PRO A 144 -7.62 25.92 -9.33
N ILE A 145 -8.51 25.77 -10.31
CA ILE A 145 -9.85 25.20 -10.10
C ILE A 145 -9.78 23.72 -9.66
N HIS A 146 -8.82 22.96 -10.17
CA HIS A 146 -8.58 21.58 -9.73
C HIS A 146 -8.10 21.58 -8.27
N TRP A 147 -7.10 22.41 -7.95
CA TRP A 147 -6.56 22.49 -6.60
C TRP A 147 -7.61 22.88 -5.55
N ASN A 148 -8.53 23.80 -5.89
CA ASN A 148 -9.63 24.16 -5.01
C ASN A 148 -10.53 22.96 -4.65
N LEU A 149 -10.80 22.07 -5.62
CA LEU A 149 -11.54 20.84 -5.36
C LEU A 149 -10.71 19.87 -4.51
N LEU A 150 -9.45 19.64 -4.87
CA LEU A 150 -8.57 18.70 -4.17
C LEU A 150 -8.36 19.08 -2.72
N ASN A 151 -8.14 20.36 -2.42
CA ASN A 151 -7.99 20.86 -1.05
C ASN A 151 -9.22 20.61 -0.17
N SER A 152 -10.39 20.35 -0.76
CA SER A 152 -11.62 19.99 -0.04
C SER A 152 -11.75 18.50 0.30
N TYR A 153 -10.77 17.68 -0.09
CA TYR A 153 -10.80 16.24 0.08
C TYR A 153 -9.45 15.75 0.62
N GLN A 154 -9.45 14.92 1.66
CA GLN A 154 -8.20 14.51 2.33
C GLN A 154 -7.57 13.23 1.75
N TRP A 155 -8.29 12.48 0.91
CA TRP A 155 -7.85 11.17 0.40
C TRP A 155 -7.42 11.26 -1.06
N TYR A 156 -6.52 12.19 -1.38
CA TYR A 156 -5.91 12.27 -2.70
C TYR A 156 -4.38 12.30 -2.63
N SER A 157 -3.75 11.94 -3.75
CA SER A 157 -2.33 12.12 -3.99
C SER A 157 -2.14 12.55 -5.44
N VAL A 158 -1.14 13.38 -5.71
CA VAL A 158 -0.78 13.81 -7.07
C VAL A 158 0.56 13.21 -7.43
N CYS A 159 0.62 12.53 -8.56
CA CYS A 159 1.84 11.93 -9.10
C CYS A 159 2.09 12.43 -10.51
N VAL A 160 3.37 12.71 -10.77
CA VAL A 160 3.81 13.33 -12.02
C VAL A 160 4.52 12.30 -12.89
N THR A 161 5.17 11.30 -12.28
CA THR A 161 5.97 10.30 -12.99
C THR A 161 5.44 8.88 -12.76
N PRO A 162 5.68 7.94 -13.69
CA PRO A 162 5.30 6.53 -13.50
C PRO A 162 5.87 5.93 -12.22
N LEU A 163 7.14 6.22 -11.91
CA LEU A 163 7.78 5.71 -10.69
C LEU A 163 7.09 6.22 -9.42
N ARG A 164 6.69 7.50 -9.41
CA ARG A 164 5.93 8.05 -8.28
C ARG A 164 4.55 7.41 -8.20
N LEU A 165 3.87 7.19 -9.33
CA LEU A 165 2.58 6.48 -9.38
C LEU A 165 2.68 5.10 -8.71
N ILE A 166 3.67 4.29 -9.08
CA ILE A 166 3.93 2.98 -8.45
C ILE A 166 4.17 3.10 -6.93
N SER A 167 4.96 4.10 -6.52
CA SER A 167 5.24 4.34 -5.09
C SER A 167 3.98 4.72 -4.31
N GLU A 168 3.11 5.55 -4.88
CA GLU A 168 1.85 5.95 -4.26
C GLU A 168 0.87 4.76 -4.15
N ILE A 169 0.79 3.91 -5.18
CA ILE A 169 0.00 2.68 -5.13
C ILE A 169 0.44 1.83 -3.94
N PHE A 170 1.75 1.59 -3.79
CA PHE A 170 2.28 0.82 -2.67
C PHE A 170 2.01 1.47 -1.31
N ASN A 171 2.19 2.79 -1.21
CA ASN A 171 1.93 3.53 0.03
C ASN A 171 0.46 3.42 0.46
N ILE A 172 -0.47 3.52 -0.49
CA ILE A 172 -1.89 3.40 -0.22
C ILE A 172 -2.22 1.98 0.27
N LEU A 173 -1.68 0.96 -0.40
CA LEU A 173 -1.91 -0.44 -0.05
C LEU A 173 -1.27 -0.85 1.28
N SER A 174 -0.17 -0.21 1.70
CA SER A 174 0.46 -0.48 2.98
C SER A 174 -0.19 0.28 4.15
N THR A 175 -0.72 1.48 3.89
CA THR A 175 -1.13 2.41 4.94
C THR A 175 -2.61 2.34 5.28
N PHE A 176 -3.49 2.25 4.28
CA PHE A 176 -4.93 2.35 4.53
C PHE A 176 -5.52 0.98 4.82
N ASP A 177 -6.20 0.84 5.96
CA ASP A 177 -6.84 -0.43 6.31
C ASP A 177 -8.21 -0.52 5.68
N PHE A 178 -8.41 -1.46 4.77
CA PHE A 178 -9.73 -1.74 4.22
C PHE A 178 -10.32 -2.95 4.94
N LYS A 179 -11.41 -2.70 5.65
CA LYS A 179 -12.27 -3.73 6.21
C LYS A 179 -13.42 -3.92 5.23
N ASP A 180 -13.66 -5.18 4.86
CA ASP A 180 -14.88 -5.59 4.16
C ASP A 180 -16.12 -5.29 5.02
#